data_AF-A0A2T2TDW1-F1
#
_entry.id   AF-A0A2T2TDW1-F1
#
_cell.length_a   1.000
_cell.length_b   1.000
_cell.length_c   1.000
_cell.angle_alpha   90.00
_cell.angle_beta   90.00
_cell.angle_gamma   90.00
#
_symmetry.space_group_name_H-M   'P 1'
#
loop_
_entity.id
_entity.type
_entity.pdbx_description
1 polymer ?
#
loop_
_entity_poly.entity_id
_entity_poly.type
_entity_poly.pdbx_seq_one_letter_code
_entity_poly.pdbx_strand_id
1 'polypeptide(L)'
;MQGNGVRIAITLGLLVLCGFYLFPTAQNYYYSQQLDDLEGEARSEYKNEHRQAIQDARSQSLKLGLDLRGGMSVTLEVQVAQFLGELAEDQDDSFNQALQTARQRAQASGGEDSIIDLFIRAFEQQNPNARLARYFRSQTAGIDRRSDNEAVAEYLRTQADQAVGRAIDIVRRRVNQYGVTEPSIQRQGTRRIVVEMPGIENAERIRELLRGTARLEFRLMGGPQQLADAMKQIRAYYENYQGPGADTLLGSPEPGTTLPSEGAPADTGTAPGASDTTAAGEGQGTRLGQGAAPPSQQQSPQQQGGTQLGQQQQAPGPDTAGTQLGNGDGRTPSNPLAARMNILPRGADVMIGTVAASDTAAVNALMSRPEVRQMLPDNVTLMYSASPFGQNPQGEKMYRLLGVRAAAEMTGEVVDEASVTFDQYTNEPKVSITMDSKGAREWSRLTAANINKQVAIVLDRAVVSNPVIQERIPGGRTSISGLENRQEAEDIVTVLNAGALPAPVEIVSERTVGPSLG
;
A
#
# COMPACT_ATOMS: atom_id res chain seq x y z
N MET A 1 54.52 14.56 46.64
CA MET A 1 53.09 14.61 46.31
C MET A 1 52.78 15.64 45.21
N GLN A 2 53.63 15.79 44.18
CA GLN A 2 53.41 16.70 43.06
C GLN A 2 53.25 15.85 41.80
N GLY A 3 52.03 15.82 41.24
CA GLY A 3 51.67 14.97 40.10
C GLY A 3 50.17 14.65 40.02
N ASN A 4 49.44 14.80 41.13
CA ASN A 4 48.00 14.50 41.18
C ASN A 4 47.10 15.63 40.68
N GLY A 5 47.55 16.90 40.73
CA GLY A 5 46.72 18.05 40.31
C GLY A 5 46.32 18.02 38.84
N VAL A 6 47.25 17.64 37.95
CA VAL A 6 46.97 17.51 36.50
C VAL A 6 46.02 16.33 36.24
N ARG A 7 46.19 15.20 36.95
CA ARG A 7 45.29 14.05 36.84
C ARG A 7 43.88 14.42 37.29
N ILE A 8 43.73 15.13 38.41
CA ILE A 8 42.42 15.60 38.90
C ILE A 8 41.77 16.56 37.91
N ALA A 9 42.52 17.51 37.34
CA ALA A 9 42.00 18.44 36.34
C ALA A 9 41.51 17.73 35.07
N ILE A 10 42.28 16.74 34.58
CA ILE A 10 41.88 15.93 33.42
C ILE A 10 40.62 15.11 33.75
N THR A 11 40.56 14.44 34.90
CA THR A 11 39.39 13.65 35.30
C THR A 11 38.15 14.52 35.44
N LEU A 12 38.25 15.71 36.04
CA LEU A 12 37.14 16.65 36.14
C LEU A 12 36.71 17.17 34.76
N GLY A 13 37.66 17.50 33.88
CA GLY A 13 37.36 17.89 32.50
C GLY A 13 36.62 16.79 31.73
N LEU A 14 37.02 15.54 31.90
CA LEU A 14 36.39 14.37 31.28
C LEU A 14 34.98 14.12 31.85
N LEU A 15 34.79 14.29 33.17
CA LEU A 15 33.45 14.20 33.80
C LEU A 15 32.50 15.28 33.31
N VAL A 16 32.97 16.53 33.16
CA VAL A 16 32.16 17.63 32.61
C VAL A 16 31.81 17.35 31.16
N LEU A 17 32.77 16.86 30.36
CA LEU A 17 32.53 16.46 28.97
C LEU A 17 31.50 15.32 28.88
N CYS A 18 31.63 14.28 29.71
CA CYS A 18 30.66 13.19 29.79
C CYS A 18 29.27 13.69 30.20
N GLY A 19 29.19 14.56 31.21
CA GLY A 19 27.93 15.18 31.63
C GLY A 19 27.27 15.99 30.52
N PHE A 20 28.07 16.74 29.76
CA PHE A 20 27.60 17.49 28.59
C PHE A 20 27.02 16.57 27.49
N TYR A 21 27.68 15.46 27.18
CA TYR A 21 27.18 14.49 26.20
C TYR A 21 25.99 13.65 26.70
N LEU A 22 25.87 13.41 28.01
CA LEU A 22 24.74 12.68 28.60
C LEU A 22 23.51 13.56 28.86
N PHE A 23 23.68 14.87 28.97
CA PHE A 23 22.60 15.81 29.27
C PHE A 23 21.40 15.69 28.31
N PRO A 24 21.57 15.62 26.97
CA PRO A 24 20.44 15.39 26.05
C PRO A 24 19.73 14.06 26.28
N THR A 25 20.47 13.02 26.71
CA THR A 25 19.90 11.71 27.05
C THR A 25 19.01 11.80 28.27
N ALA A 26 19.43 12.54 29.30
CA ALA A 26 18.63 12.79 30.49
C ALA A 26 17.38 13.63 30.18
N GLN A 27 17.50 14.64 29.31
CA GLN A 27 16.35 15.41 28.83
C GLN A 27 15.35 14.52 28.07
N ASN A 28 15.84 13.68 27.16
CA ASN A 28 14.98 12.75 26.42
C ASN A 28 14.26 11.78 27.37
N TYR A 29 14.95 11.26 28.39
CA TYR A 29 14.36 10.41 29.43
C TYR A 29 13.25 11.12 30.21
N TYR A 30 13.47 12.39 30.57
CA TYR A 30 12.47 13.19 31.27
C TYR A 30 11.22 13.43 30.41
N TYR A 31 11.40 13.77 29.13
CA TYR A 31 10.29 13.95 28.19
C TYR A 31 9.53 12.65 27.92
N SER A 32 10.22 11.50 27.79
CA SER A 32 9.55 10.21 27.61
C SER A 32 8.71 9.83 28.83
N GLN A 33 9.25 10.02 30.04
CA GLN A 33 8.51 9.72 31.27
C GLN A 33 7.22 10.54 31.38
N GLN A 34 7.29 11.84 31.07
CA GLN A 34 6.08 12.68 31.07
C GLN A 34 5.07 12.26 30.01
N LEU A 35 5.52 11.82 28.83
CA LEU A 35 4.62 11.32 27.79
C LEU A 35 3.95 9.99 28.16
N ASP A 36 4.64 9.14 28.92
CA ASP A 36 4.12 7.85 29.38
C ASP A 36 3.13 8.00 30.53
N ASP A 37 3.34 8.98 31.40
CA ASP A 37 2.42 9.31 32.51
C ASP A 37 1.12 10.01 32.02
N LEU A 38 1.08 10.46 30.76
CA LEU A 38 -0.06 11.16 30.17
C LEU A 38 -0.84 10.24 29.22
N GLU A 39 -2.17 10.36 29.24
CA GLU A 39 -3.07 9.63 28.33
C GLU A 39 -3.96 10.58 27.50
N GLY A 40 -4.42 10.10 26.35
CA GLY A 40 -5.42 10.76 25.51
C GLY A 40 -5.04 12.16 25.02
N GLU A 41 -5.90 13.14 25.26
CA GLU A 41 -5.78 14.50 24.74
C GLU A 41 -4.61 15.26 25.37
N ALA A 42 -4.37 15.07 26.68
CA ALA A 42 -3.27 15.71 27.41
C ALA A 42 -1.89 15.29 26.89
N ARG A 43 -1.72 14.00 26.54
CA ARG A 43 -0.49 13.49 25.90
C ARG A 43 -0.26 14.15 24.55
N SER A 44 -1.33 14.33 23.77
CA SER A 44 -1.26 14.92 22.44
C SER A 44 -0.93 16.40 22.48
N GLU A 45 -1.54 17.16 23.41
CA GLU A 45 -1.25 18.56 23.64
C GLU A 45 0.20 18.77 24.07
N TYR A 46 0.67 18.01 25.07
CA TYR A 46 2.04 18.06 25.55
C TYR A 46 3.06 17.75 24.43
N LYS A 47 2.82 16.69 23.64
CA LYS A 47 3.64 16.31 22.49
C LYS A 47 3.70 17.41 21.43
N ASN A 48 2.61 18.15 21.23
CA ASN A 48 2.54 19.23 20.26
C ASN A 48 3.28 20.49 20.75
N GLU A 49 3.09 20.87 22.00
CA GLU A 49 3.74 22.02 22.62
C GLU A 49 5.26 21.84 22.68
N HIS A 50 5.72 20.65 23.04
CA HIS A 50 7.15 20.34 23.22
C HIS A 50 7.80 19.67 22.01
N ARG A 51 7.13 19.68 20.84
CA ARG A 51 7.53 18.90 19.66
C ARG A 51 9.00 19.09 19.29
N GLN A 52 9.46 20.34 19.21
CA GLN A 52 10.82 20.65 18.79
C GLN A 52 11.85 20.24 19.85
N ALA A 53 11.57 20.52 21.14
CA ALA A 53 12.44 20.12 22.24
C ALA A 53 12.56 18.59 22.37
N ILE A 54 11.45 17.87 22.18
CA ILE A 54 11.43 16.40 22.15
C ILE A 54 12.27 15.89 20.98
N GLN A 55 12.09 16.46 19.78
CA GLN A 55 12.88 16.06 18.61
C GLN A 55 14.38 16.31 18.80
N ASP A 56 14.74 17.49 19.31
CA ASP A 56 16.13 17.87 19.56
C ASP A 56 16.76 16.95 20.62
N ALA A 57 16.11 16.77 21.77
CA ALA A 57 16.59 15.89 22.83
C ALA A 57 16.73 14.43 22.35
N ARG A 58 15.75 13.94 21.57
CA ARG A 58 15.78 12.57 21.01
C ARG A 58 16.92 12.40 20.01
N SER A 59 17.16 13.41 19.15
CA SER A 59 18.22 13.40 18.13
C SER A 59 19.65 13.50 18.70
N GLN A 60 19.80 14.14 19.86
CA GLN A 60 21.09 14.32 20.54
C GLN A 60 21.33 13.29 21.65
N SER A 61 20.32 12.50 22.02
CA SER A 61 20.43 11.44 23.03
C SER A 61 21.37 10.31 22.58
N LEU A 62 21.92 9.58 23.55
CA LEU A 62 22.75 8.41 23.28
C LEU A 62 21.92 7.35 22.55
N LYS A 63 22.48 6.86 21.43
CA LYS A 63 21.83 5.87 20.57
C LYS A 63 21.89 4.50 21.23
N LEU A 64 20.80 4.14 21.88
CA LEU A 64 20.59 2.80 22.38
C LEU A 64 20.15 1.94 21.19
N GLY A 65 20.99 0.99 20.78
CA GLY A 65 20.68 0.10 19.66
C GLY A 65 19.46 -0.79 19.93
N LEU A 66 19.11 -1.61 18.95
CA LEU A 66 17.98 -2.55 19.02
C LEU A 66 18.00 -3.41 20.30
N ASP A 67 19.19 -3.85 20.72
CA ASP A 67 19.39 -4.69 21.91
C ASP A 67 18.94 -4.00 23.22
N LEU A 68 19.10 -2.67 23.32
CA LEU A 68 18.84 -1.93 24.56
C LEU A 68 17.46 -1.27 24.61
N ARG A 69 16.88 -0.91 23.45
CA ARG A 69 15.54 -0.28 23.37
C ARG A 69 14.43 -1.25 22.94
N GLY A 70 14.78 -2.44 22.47
CA GLY A 70 13.85 -3.26 21.70
C GLY A 70 13.46 -2.60 20.36
N GLY A 71 12.76 -3.34 19.51
CA GLY A 71 12.32 -2.88 18.20
C GLY A 71 12.20 -3.99 17.18
N MET A 72 12.33 -3.65 15.90
CA MET A 72 12.13 -4.57 14.78
C MET A 72 13.29 -4.50 13.78
N SER A 73 13.76 -5.67 13.36
CA SER A 73 14.68 -5.83 12.25
C SER A 73 13.95 -6.50 11.10
N VAL A 74 13.91 -5.85 9.95
CA VAL A 74 13.26 -6.31 8.73
C VAL A 74 14.29 -6.40 7.63
N THR A 75 14.33 -7.55 6.96
CA THR A 75 15.09 -7.71 5.71
C THR A 75 14.11 -7.67 4.55
N LEU A 76 14.20 -6.60 3.77
CA LEU A 76 13.44 -6.39 2.53
C LEU A 76 14.26 -6.91 1.34
N GLU A 77 13.60 -7.49 0.36
CA GLU A 77 14.18 -7.90 -0.90
C GLU A 77 13.48 -7.19 -2.06
N VAL A 78 14.25 -6.41 -2.82
CA VAL A 78 13.77 -5.72 -4.02
C VAL A 78 13.54 -6.75 -5.12
N GLN A 79 12.33 -6.78 -5.67
CA GLN A 79 11.90 -7.73 -6.70
C GLN A 79 12.45 -7.34 -8.07
N VAL A 80 13.76 -7.54 -8.27
CA VAL A 80 14.45 -7.20 -9.52
C VAL A 80 13.83 -7.93 -10.72
N ALA A 81 13.39 -9.18 -10.56
CA ALA A 81 12.75 -9.90 -11.66
C ALA A 81 11.41 -9.27 -12.09
N GLN A 82 10.65 -8.69 -11.17
CA GLN A 82 9.43 -7.96 -11.52
C GLN A 82 9.78 -6.62 -12.18
N PHE A 83 10.77 -5.91 -11.64
CA PHE A 83 11.30 -4.68 -12.23
C PHE A 83 11.79 -4.87 -13.67
N LEU A 84 12.48 -5.98 -13.98
CA LEU A 84 12.88 -6.33 -15.34
C LEU A 84 11.68 -6.54 -16.27
N GLY A 85 10.60 -7.15 -15.76
CA GLY A 85 9.35 -7.24 -16.49
C GLY A 85 8.79 -5.85 -16.78
N GLU A 86 8.72 -4.97 -15.78
CA GLU A 86 8.18 -3.62 -15.96
C GLU A 86 9.01 -2.74 -16.91
N LEU A 87 10.31 -3.01 -17.03
CA LEU A 87 11.20 -2.32 -17.96
C LEU A 87 11.13 -2.87 -19.39
N ALA A 88 10.67 -4.10 -19.58
CA ALA A 88 10.63 -4.77 -20.87
C ALA A 88 9.41 -4.35 -21.70
N GLU A 89 9.66 -3.97 -22.95
CA GLU A 89 8.65 -3.74 -23.99
C GLU A 89 8.34 -5.04 -24.76
N ASP A 90 7.11 -5.16 -25.28
CA ASP A 90 6.69 -6.24 -26.19
C ASP A 90 7.07 -7.66 -25.70
N GLN A 91 6.79 -7.97 -24.43
CA GLN A 91 7.08 -9.27 -23.83
C GLN A 91 6.37 -10.42 -24.55
N ASP A 92 7.06 -11.56 -24.66
CA ASP A 92 6.54 -12.78 -25.26
C ASP A 92 6.78 -14.01 -24.36
N ASP A 93 6.26 -15.16 -24.77
CA ASP A 93 6.38 -16.40 -23.99
C ASP A 93 7.84 -16.79 -23.72
N SER A 94 8.74 -16.53 -24.68
CA SER A 94 10.16 -16.81 -24.49
C SER A 94 10.79 -15.92 -23.42
N PHE A 95 10.48 -14.61 -23.41
CA PHE A 95 10.92 -13.70 -22.35
C PHE A 95 10.43 -14.18 -20.99
N ASN A 96 9.13 -14.46 -20.90
CA ASN A 96 8.47 -14.85 -19.66
C ASN A 96 9.06 -16.14 -19.09
N GLN A 97 9.34 -17.14 -19.95
CA GLN A 97 9.99 -18.38 -19.55
C GLN A 97 11.43 -18.18 -19.06
N ALA A 98 12.21 -17.35 -19.75
CA ALA A 98 13.58 -17.03 -19.34
C ALA A 98 13.61 -16.33 -17.97
N LEU A 99 12.70 -15.36 -17.76
CA LEU A 99 12.56 -14.64 -16.50
C LEU A 99 12.08 -15.55 -15.37
N GLN A 100 11.11 -16.44 -15.63
CA GLN A 100 10.64 -17.43 -14.66
C GLN A 100 11.75 -18.41 -14.26
N THR A 101 12.54 -18.87 -15.24
CA THR A 101 13.72 -19.73 -14.98
C THR A 101 14.75 -19.02 -14.11
N ALA A 102 15.00 -17.73 -14.36
CA ALA A 102 15.90 -16.93 -13.55
C ALA A 102 15.40 -16.77 -12.10
N ARG A 103 14.10 -16.52 -11.92
CA ARG A 103 13.47 -16.44 -10.59
C ARG A 103 13.67 -17.73 -9.79
N GLN A 104 13.36 -18.88 -10.40
CA GLN A 104 13.50 -20.18 -9.75
C GLN A 104 14.95 -20.48 -9.34
N ARG A 105 15.91 -20.21 -10.23
CA ARG A 105 17.34 -20.39 -9.94
C ARG A 105 17.83 -19.46 -8.83
N ALA A 106 17.40 -18.19 -8.85
CA ALA A 106 17.75 -17.20 -7.84
C ALA A 106 17.19 -17.53 -6.45
N GLN A 107 16.02 -18.18 -6.40
CA GLN A 107 15.44 -18.71 -5.16
C GLN A 107 16.24 -19.91 -4.66
N ALA A 108 16.62 -20.84 -5.54
CA ALA A 108 17.44 -22.01 -5.18
C ALA A 108 18.83 -21.65 -4.65
N SER A 109 19.40 -20.52 -5.11
CA SER A 109 20.69 -20.01 -4.65
C SER A 109 20.60 -19.13 -3.38
N GLY A 110 19.47 -19.12 -2.68
CA GLY A 110 19.28 -18.32 -1.46
C GLY A 110 19.35 -16.80 -1.67
N GLY A 111 19.30 -16.34 -2.92
CA GLY A 111 19.34 -14.94 -3.27
C GLY A 111 20.73 -14.32 -3.51
N GLU A 112 21.80 -15.12 -3.51
CA GLU A 112 23.16 -14.62 -3.72
C GLU A 112 23.45 -14.27 -5.19
N ASP A 113 22.94 -15.09 -6.11
CA ASP A 113 23.13 -14.88 -7.54
C ASP A 113 22.34 -13.67 -8.07
N SER A 114 22.96 -12.99 -9.02
CA SER A 114 22.35 -11.90 -9.78
C SER A 114 21.24 -12.45 -10.68
N ILE A 115 20.01 -12.00 -10.43
CA ILE A 115 18.83 -12.34 -11.24
C ILE A 115 19.05 -11.97 -12.70
N ILE A 116 19.74 -10.86 -12.96
CA ILE A 116 20.02 -10.37 -14.32
C ILE A 116 20.91 -11.36 -15.05
N ASP A 117 21.99 -11.83 -14.42
CA ASP A 117 22.92 -12.76 -15.06
C ASP A 117 22.28 -14.13 -15.28
N LEU A 118 21.43 -14.57 -14.34
CA LEU A 118 20.62 -15.79 -14.50
C LEU A 118 19.63 -15.67 -15.65
N PHE A 119 18.98 -14.51 -15.80
CA PHE A 119 18.04 -14.22 -16.87
C PHE A 119 18.72 -14.19 -18.24
N ILE A 120 19.82 -13.45 -18.38
CA ILE A 120 20.56 -13.37 -19.64
C ILE A 120 21.01 -14.76 -20.07
N ARG A 121 21.61 -15.53 -19.15
CA ARG A 121 22.06 -16.90 -19.43
C ARG A 121 20.90 -17.80 -19.85
N ALA A 122 19.75 -17.73 -19.16
CA ALA A 122 18.57 -18.52 -19.52
C ALA A 122 18.04 -18.12 -20.91
N PHE A 123 18.00 -16.82 -21.21
CA PHE A 123 17.54 -16.29 -22.48
C PHE A 123 18.44 -16.72 -23.65
N GLU A 124 19.75 -16.60 -23.51
CA GLU A 124 20.72 -16.97 -24.55
C GLU A 124 20.77 -18.47 -24.81
N GLN A 125 20.58 -19.29 -23.76
CA GLN A 125 20.47 -20.75 -23.90
C GLN A 125 19.23 -21.15 -24.69
N GLN A 126 18.11 -20.47 -24.47
CA GLN A 126 16.85 -20.73 -25.18
C GLN A 126 16.87 -20.14 -26.60
N ASN A 127 17.54 -19.01 -26.80
CA ASN A 127 17.54 -18.26 -28.06
C ASN A 127 18.96 -17.78 -28.45
N PRO A 128 19.81 -18.66 -29.01
CA PRO A 128 21.21 -18.30 -29.29
C PRO A 128 21.42 -17.13 -30.26
N ASN A 129 20.42 -16.85 -31.11
CA ASN A 129 20.48 -15.79 -32.12
C ASN A 129 19.61 -14.56 -31.78
N ALA A 130 18.89 -14.57 -30.66
CA ALA A 130 18.02 -13.46 -30.29
C ALA A 130 18.77 -12.37 -29.51
N ARG A 131 18.33 -11.13 -29.68
CA ARG A 131 18.89 -9.96 -29.01
C ARG A 131 17.96 -9.46 -27.92
N LEU A 132 18.47 -9.25 -26.72
CA LEU A 132 17.74 -8.68 -25.58
C LEU A 132 17.30 -7.23 -25.84
N ALA A 133 18.00 -6.52 -26.73
CA ALA A 133 17.65 -5.16 -27.15
C ALA A 133 16.26 -5.05 -27.83
N ARG A 134 15.64 -6.18 -28.16
CA ARG A 134 14.26 -6.19 -28.64
C ARG A 134 13.26 -5.80 -27.54
N TYR A 135 13.54 -6.16 -26.29
CA TYR A 135 12.68 -5.87 -25.12
C TYR A 135 13.16 -4.64 -24.35
N PHE A 136 14.46 -4.42 -24.28
CA PHE A 136 15.04 -3.36 -23.44
C PHE A 136 15.58 -2.24 -24.33
N ARG A 137 14.71 -1.34 -24.78
CA ARG A 137 15.12 -0.17 -25.57
C ARG A 137 15.19 1.06 -24.69
N SER A 138 16.24 1.85 -24.84
CA SER A 138 16.36 3.10 -24.10
C SER A 138 17.20 4.09 -24.89
N GLN A 139 16.55 5.13 -25.42
CA GLN A 139 17.23 6.19 -26.16
C GLN A 139 18.20 6.96 -25.25
N THR A 140 17.78 7.21 -23.99
CA THR A 140 18.59 7.91 -22.99
C THR A 140 19.85 7.13 -22.60
N ALA A 141 19.76 5.81 -22.56
CA ALA A 141 20.90 4.93 -22.26
C ALA A 141 21.65 4.44 -23.50
N GLY A 142 21.28 4.89 -24.70
CA GLY A 142 21.92 4.47 -25.96
C GLY A 142 21.67 3.00 -26.34
N ILE A 143 20.64 2.36 -25.78
CA ILE A 143 20.28 0.98 -26.11
C ILE A 143 19.29 0.99 -27.29
N ASP A 144 19.77 0.53 -28.44
CA ASP A 144 19.02 0.48 -29.70
C ASP A 144 18.88 -0.97 -30.22
N ARG A 145 18.17 -1.16 -31.34
CA ARG A 145 17.88 -2.49 -31.90
C ARG A 145 19.14 -3.30 -32.30
N ARG A 146 20.29 -2.64 -32.43
CA ARG A 146 21.58 -3.23 -32.83
C ARG A 146 22.51 -3.48 -31.64
N SER A 147 22.15 -3.01 -30.44
CA SER A 147 22.87 -3.34 -29.21
C SER A 147 22.97 -4.87 -29.04
N ASP A 148 24.13 -5.32 -28.57
CA ASP A 148 24.35 -6.72 -28.22
C ASP A 148 23.79 -7.01 -26.80
N ASN A 149 23.79 -8.29 -26.43
CA ASN A 149 23.24 -8.70 -25.14
C ASN A 149 24.08 -8.21 -23.96
N GLU A 150 25.39 -8.00 -24.13
CA GLU A 150 26.25 -7.51 -23.05
C GLU A 150 26.01 -6.04 -22.75
N ALA A 151 25.85 -5.19 -23.77
CA ALA A 151 25.47 -3.80 -23.57
C ALA A 151 24.11 -3.67 -22.86
N VAL A 152 23.15 -4.54 -23.21
CA VAL A 152 21.87 -4.62 -22.51
C VAL A 152 22.06 -5.12 -21.09
N ALA A 153 22.93 -6.10 -20.85
CA ALA A 153 23.23 -6.62 -19.53
C ALA A 153 23.76 -5.53 -18.60
N GLU A 154 24.74 -4.73 -19.04
CA GLU A 154 25.29 -3.61 -18.29
C GLU A 154 24.23 -2.54 -17.97
N TYR A 155 23.38 -2.22 -18.96
CA TYR A 155 22.24 -1.34 -18.75
C TYR A 155 21.30 -1.87 -17.65
N LEU A 156 20.90 -3.15 -17.72
CA LEU A 156 20.01 -3.76 -16.74
C LEU A 156 20.62 -3.80 -15.33
N ARG A 157 21.91 -4.12 -15.20
CA ARG A 157 22.64 -4.10 -13.92
C ARG A 157 22.62 -2.70 -13.31
N THR A 158 22.91 -1.68 -14.12
CA THR A 158 22.87 -0.28 -13.69
C THR A 158 21.47 0.13 -13.24
N GLN A 159 20.42 -0.24 -13.98
CA GLN A 159 19.04 0.07 -13.61
C GLN A 159 18.60 -0.62 -12.32
N ALA A 160 18.98 -1.89 -12.12
CA ALA A 160 18.67 -2.59 -10.88
C ALA A 160 19.40 -2.00 -9.68
N ASP A 161 20.69 -1.66 -9.81
CA ASP A 161 21.44 -0.99 -8.75
C ASP A 161 20.82 0.37 -8.37
N GLN A 162 20.42 1.16 -9.38
CA GLN A 162 19.70 2.42 -9.16
C GLN A 162 18.32 2.21 -8.52
N ALA A 163 17.61 1.14 -8.89
CA ALA A 163 16.33 0.80 -8.27
C ALA A 163 16.50 0.42 -6.80
N VAL A 164 17.53 -0.36 -6.44
CA VAL A 164 17.85 -0.68 -5.04
C VAL A 164 18.23 0.57 -4.25
N GLY A 165 19.09 1.42 -4.82
CA GLY A 165 19.48 2.70 -4.19
C GLY A 165 18.28 3.60 -3.92
N ARG A 166 17.42 3.80 -4.92
CA ARG A 166 16.17 4.55 -4.74
C ARG A 166 15.25 3.90 -3.71
N ALA A 167 15.11 2.57 -3.71
CA ALA A 167 14.30 1.88 -2.72
C ALA A 167 14.78 2.14 -1.28
N ILE A 168 16.10 2.17 -1.05
CA ILE A 168 16.69 2.53 0.25
C ILE A 168 16.28 3.94 0.67
N ASP A 169 16.32 4.92 -0.25
CA ASP A 169 15.93 6.29 0.04
C ASP A 169 14.43 6.44 0.34
N ILE A 170 13.57 5.71 -0.38
CA ILE A 170 12.12 5.66 -0.12
C ILE A 170 11.86 5.06 1.25
N VAL A 171 12.45 3.89 1.55
CA VAL A 171 12.31 3.22 2.86
C VAL A 171 12.76 4.15 3.98
N ARG A 172 13.89 4.85 3.81
CA ARG A 172 14.36 5.85 4.77
C ARG A 172 13.35 6.96 5.02
N ARG A 173 12.77 7.52 3.96
CA ARG A 173 11.75 8.58 4.10
C ARG A 173 10.50 8.08 4.82
N ARG A 174 10.00 6.88 4.48
CA ARG A 174 8.82 6.28 5.14
C ARG A 174 9.05 6.05 6.62
N VAL A 175 10.17 5.43 6.98
CA VAL A 175 10.51 5.14 8.37
C VAL A 175 10.70 6.42 9.18
N ASN A 176 11.35 7.43 8.61
CA ASN A 176 11.48 8.75 9.24
C ASN A 176 10.12 9.42 9.47
N GLN A 177 9.23 9.37 8.48
CA GLN A 177 7.90 9.99 8.57
C GLN A 177 6.96 9.25 9.52
N TYR A 178 7.18 7.94 9.73
CA TYR A 178 6.52 7.18 10.79
C TYR A 178 6.95 7.61 12.20
N GLY A 179 8.07 8.34 12.34
CA GLY A 179 8.57 8.84 13.61
C GLY A 179 9.50 7.88 14.35
N VAL A 180 10.04 6.88 13.65
CA VAL A 180 11.13 6.05 14.17
C VAL A 180 12.36 6.93 14.30
N THR A 181 12.95 6.93 15.48
CA THR A 181 14.15 7.73 15.73
C THR A 181 15.37 6.90 15.43
N GLU A 182 16.07 7.33 14.38
CA GLU A 182 17.36 6.79 13.96
C GLU A 182 17.31 5.33 13.45
N PRO A 183 16.56 5.06 12.37
CA PRO A 183 16.61 3.75 11.75
C PRO A 183 17.98 3.45 11.15
N SER A 184 18.47 2.23 11.34
CA SER A 184 19.62 1.69 10.61
C SER A 184 19.10 1.07 9.32
N ILE A 185 19.48 1.63 8.17
CA ILE A 185 19.05 1.13 6.86
C ILE A 185 20.30 0.87 6.04
N GLN A 186 20.53 -0.40 5.71
CA GLN A 186 21.74 -0.84 5.05
C GLN A 186 21.42 -1.78 3.90
N ARG A 187 22.18 -1.68 2.82
CA ARG A 187 22.13 -2.66 1.73
C ARG A 187 22.83 -3.94 2.17
N GLN A 188 22.18 -5.08 1.97
CA GLN A 188 22.76 -6.40 2.16
C GLN A 188 22.81 -7.13 0.80
N GLY A 189 24.01 -7.45 0.33
CA GLY A 189 24.19 -8.09 -0.98
C GLY A 189 23.69 -7.22 -2.15
N THR A 190 23.17 -7.87 -3.19
CA THR A 190 22.80 -7.20 -4.45
C THR A 190 21.40 -6.60 -4.45
N ARG A 191 20.45 -7.14 -3.66
CA ARG A 191 19.03 -6.73 -3.72
C ARG A 191 18.31 -6.67 -2.38
N ARG A 192 18.99 -6.96 -1.26
CA ARG A 192 18.37 -6.90 0.07
C ARG A 192 18.68 -5.59 0.78
N ILE A 193 17.75 -5.17 1.62
CA ILE A 193 17.83 -3.98 2.45
C ILE A 193 17.48 -4.42 3.87
N VAL A 194 18.43 -4.29 4.78
CA VAL A 194 18.21 -4.52 6.22
C VAL A 194 17.80 -3.20 6.85
N VAL A 195 16.67 -3.23 7.54
CA VAL A 195 16.05 -2.08 8.19
C VAL A 195 15.88 -2.42 9.67
N GLU A 196 16.59 -1.72 10.54
CA GLU A 196 16.47 -1.86 11.99
C GLU A 196 15.84 -0.60 12.56
N MET A 197 14.74 -0.79 13.27
CA MET A 197 13.89 0.28 13.78
C MET A 197 13.73 0.11 15.29
N PRO A 198 14.47 0.88 16.11
CA PRO A 198 14.36 0.81 17.55
C PRO A 198 13.07 1.50 18.05
N GLY A 199 12.47 0.96 19.11
CA GLY A 199 11.33 1.59 19.79
C GLY A 199 10.06 1.69 18.96
N ILE A 200 9.76 0.67 18.14
CA ILE A 200 8.49 0.59 17.43
C ILE A 200 7.42 -0.09 18.28
N GLU A 201 6.23 0.51 18.35
CA GLU A 201 5.10 -0.03 19.11
C GLU A 201 4.21 -0.97 18.28
N ASN A 202 4.08 -0.69 16.97
CA ASN A 202 3.22 -1.45 16.06
C ASN A 202 4.02 -1.96 14.84
N ALA A 203 4.45 -3.22 14.91
CA ALA A 203 5.22 -3.89 13.86
C ALA A 203 4.39 -4.16 12.59
N GLU A 204 3.11 -4.51 12.73
CA GLU A 204 2.21 -4.80 11.62
C GLU A 204 2.01 -3.59 10.71
N ARG A 205 1.82 -2.41 11.30
CA ARG A 205 1.65 -1.17 10.53
C ARG A 205 2.93 -0.77 9.78
N ILE A 206 4.08 -0.92 10.42
CA ILE A 206 5.39 -0.71 9.76
C ILE A 206 5.57 -1.69 8.61
N ARG A 207 5.17 -2.96 8.79
CA ARG A 207 5.23 -3.99 7.75
C ARG A 207 4.46 -3.55 6.50
N GLU A 208 3.23 -3.10 6.66
CA GLU A 208 2.40 -2.61 5.55
C GLU A 208 3.02 -1.39 4.86
N LEU A 209 3.52 -0.44 5.66
CA LEU A 209 4.18 0.77 5.17
C LEU A 209 5.42 0.46 4.33
N LEU A 210 6.22 -0.53 4.74
CA LEU A 210 7.44 -0.93 4.04
C LEU A 210 7.14 -1.74 2.77
N ARG A 211 6.05 -2.52 2.75
CA ARG A 211 5.69 -3.38 1.61
C ARG A 211 5.04 -2.60 0.46
N GLY A 212 4.21 -1.59 0.73
CA GLY A 212 3.45 -0.88 -0.31
C GLY A 212 4.35 -0.20 -1.35
N THR A 213 4.03 -0.25 -2.65
CA THR A 213 4.82 0.49 -3.65
C THR A 213 4.53 1.97 -3.66
N ALA A 214 3.39 2.41 -3.13
CA ALA A 214 2.91 3.79 -3.18
C ALA A 214 2.76 4.33 -4.61
N ARG A 215 2.45 3.45 -5.56
CA ARG A 215 2.23 3.81 -6.95
C ARG A 215 0.86 4.47 -7.08
N LEU A 216 0.87 5.79 -7.00
CA LEU A 216 -0.31 6.62 -7.21
C LEU A 216 -0.56 6.83 -8.71
N GLU A 217 -1.80 6.62 -9.14
CA GLU A 217 -2.23 6.85 -10.51
C GLU A 217 -3.60 7.53 -10.54
N PHE A 218 -3.77 8.46 -11.47
CA PHE A 218 -5.05 9.07 -11.78
C PHE A 218 -5.54 8.47 -13.10
N ARG A 219 -6.67 7.78 -13.06
CA ARG A 219 -7.26 7.07 -14.21
C ARG A 219 -8.69 7.57 -14.42
N LEU A 220 -9.09 7.85 -15.65
CA LEU A 220 -10.52 8.00 -15.92
C LEU A 220 -11.21 6.64 -15.80
N MET A 221 -12.50 6.65 -15.46
CA MET A 221 -13.29 5.41 -15.42
C MET A 221 -13.55 4.86 -16.83
N GLY A 222 -13.82 3.55 -16.91
CA GLY A 222 -14.32 2.92 -18.13
C GLY A 222 -15.70 3.47 -18.53
N GLY A 223 -16.05 3.33 -19.81
CA GLY A 223 -17.36 3.74 -20.32
C GLY A 223 -18.48 2.91 -19.69
N PRO A 224 -19.42 3.51 -18.92
CA PRO A 224 -20.41 2.75 -18.16
C PRO A 224 -21.27 1.81 -19.03
N GLN A 225 -21.64 2.26 -20.22
CA GLN A 225 -22.44 1.44 -21.15
C GLN A 225 -21.62 0.27 -21.72
N GLN A 226 -20.38 0.52 -22.13
CA GLN A 226 -19.48 -0.51 -22.66
C GLN A 226 -19.17 -1.58 -21.61
N LEU A 227 -18.99 -1.14 -20.36
CA LEU A 227 -18.83 -2.03 -19.21
C LEU A 227 -20.06 -2.88 -18.96
N ALA A 228 -21.25 -2.29 -18.97
CA ALA A 228 -22.50 -3.02 -18.80
C ALA A 228 -22.70 -4.07 -19.90
N ASP A 229 -22.42 -3.72 -21.16
CA ASP A 229 -22.53 -4.64 -22.29
C ASP A 229 -21.51 -5.79 -22.20
N ALA A 230 -20.26 -5.49 -21.86
CA ALA A 230 -19.22 -6.49 -21.63
C ALA A 230 -19.62 -7.45 -20.50
N MET A 231 -20.10 -6.92 -19.36
CA MET A 231 -20.50 -7.75 -18.22
C MET A 231 -21.72 -8.63 -18.51
N LYS A 232 -22.63 -8.16 -19.36
CA LYS A 232 -23.73 -8.98 -19.87
C LYS A 232 -23.21 -10.17 -20.69
N GLN A 233 -22.23 -9.94 -21.57
CA GLN A 233 -21.61 -11.01 -22.37
C GLN A 233 -20.84 -12.01 -21.49
N ILE A 234 -20.05 -11.51 -20.54
CA ILE A 234 -19.26 -12.34 -19.61
C ILE A 234 -20.18 -13.21 -18.74
N ARG A 235 -21.28 -12.64 -18.24
CA ARG A 235 -22.29 -13.41 -17.51
C ARG A 235 -22.85 -14.53 -18.39
N ALA A 236 -23.28 -14.22 -19.62
CA ALA A 236 -23.85 -15.21 -20.54
C ALA A 236 -22.84 -16.32 -20.93
N TYR A 237 -21.56 -15.97 -21.04
CA TYR A 237 -20.48 -16.94 -21.23
C TYR A 237 -20.41 -17.94 -20.09
N TYR A 238 -20.44 -17.46 -18.84
CA TYR A 238 -20.39 -18.32 -17.66
C TYR A 238 -21.68 -19.07 -17.35
N GLU A 239 -22.83 -18.64 -17.87
CA GLU A 239 -24.08 -19.41 -17.77
C GLU A 239 -24.03 -20.74 -18.54
N ASN A 240 -23.24 -20.79 -19.61
CA ASN A 240 -23.10 -21.96 -20.48
C ASN A 240 -21.70 -22.57 -20.46
N TYR A 241 -20.88 -22.22 -19.46
CA TYR A 241 -19.48 -22.65 -19.42
C TYR A 241 -19.36 -24.15 -19.09
N GLN A 242 -18.87 -24.93 -20.06
CA GLN A 242 -18.62 -26.38 -19.94
C GLN A 242 -17.12 -26.75 -20.01
N GLY A 243 -16.22 -25.76 -19.87
CA GLY A 243 -14.78 -25.99 -20.00
C GLY A 243 -14.14 -26.65 -18.77
N PRO A 244 -12.81 -26.90 -18.78
CA PRO A 244 -12.09 -27.52 -17.68
C PRO A 244 -12.37 -26.81 -16.34
N GLY A 245 -12.64 -27.60 -15.30
CA GLY A 245 -12.93 -27.12 -13.95
C GLY A 245 -14.32 -26.52 -13.75
N ALA A 246 -15.28 -26.68 -14.68
CA ALA A 246 -16.65 -26.18 -14.50
C ALA A 246 -17.27 -26.64 -13.16
N ASP A 247 -17.14 -27.92 -12.81
CA ASP A 247 -17.65 -28.46 -11.55
C ASP A 247 -16.91 -27.91 -10.32
N THR A 248 -15.60 -27.69 -10.42
CA THR A 248 -14.76 -27.15 -9.33
C THR A 248 -14.99 -25.65 -9.09
N LEU A 249 -15.44 -24.90 -10.11
CA LEU A 249 -15.70 -23.46 -10.01
C LEU A 249 -17.08 -23.14 -9.43
N LEU A 250 -17.98 -24.12 -9.41
CA LEU A 250 -19.33 -24.04 -8.84
C LEU A 250 -19.37 -24.46 -7.36
N GLY A 251 -18.29 -25.07 -6.84
CA GLY A 251 -18.16 -25.48 -5.44
C GLY A 251 -17.84 -24.32 -4.49
N SER A 252 -18.25 -24.45 -3.22
CA SER A 252 -17.79 -23.60 -2.12
C SER A 252 -16.27 -23.72 -1.97
N PRO A 253 -15.53 -22.63 -1.69
CA PRO A 253 -14.09 -22.76 -1.46
C PRO A 253 -13.87 -23.61 -0.20
N GLU A 254 -13.00 -24.62 -0.25
CA GLU A 254 -12.54 -25.28 0.97
C GLU A 254 -11.82 -24.25 1.85
N PRO A 255 -12.12 -24.19 3.16
CA PRO A 255 -11.43 -23.28 4.07
C PRO A 255 -9.96 -23.67 4.13
N GLY A 256 -9.08 -22.83 3.55
CA GLY A 256 -7.64 -23.00 3.62
C GLY A 256 -6.87 -22.93 2.31
N THR A 257 -7.51 -22.74 1.15
CA THR A 257 -6.77 -22.59 -0.11
C THR A 257 -6.38 -21.13 -0.35
N THR A 258 -5.30 -20.67 0.28
CA THR A 258 -4.62 -19.43 -0.09
C THR A 258 -3.70 -19.68 -1.28
N LEU A 259 -3.89 -18.87 -2.33
CA LEU A 259 -2.95 -18.48 -3.41
C LEU A 259 -2.13 -19.57 -4.15
N PRO A 260 -2.00 -19.40 -5.48
CA PRO A 260 -0.73 -18.87 -5.97
C PRO A 260 -0.93 -17.46 -6.53
N SER A 261 -0.35 -16.48 -5.82
CA SER A 261 -0.07 -15.14 -6.32
C SER A 261 1.33 -15.18 -6.90
N GLU A 262 1.50 -14.77 -8.15
CA GLU A 262 2.77 -14.16 -8.54
C GLU A 262 2.89 -12.85 -7.76
N GLY A 263 3.74 -12.87 -6.72
CA GLY A 263 4.07 -11.73 -5.86
C GLY A 263 3.71 -11.96 -4.39
N ALA A 264 4.76 -12.14 -3.59
CA ALA A 264 4.91 -12.23 -2.14
C ALA A 264 4.68 -13.57 -1.40
N PRO A 265 5.60 -13.96 -0.47
CA PRO A 265 5.89 -15.34 -0.09
C PRO A 265 5.12 -15.86 1.12
N ALA A 266 5.18 -17.19 1.24
CA ALA A 266 4.56 -18.04 2.24
C ALA A 266 4.99 -17.75 3.68
N ASP A 267 4.02 -17.78 4.60
CA ASP A 267 4.25 -17.92 6.03
C ASP A 267 4.04 -19.40 6.40
N THR A 268 5.12 -20.07 6.81
CA THR A 268 5.07 -21.43 7.37
C THR A 268 5.62 -21.39 8.78
N GLY A 269 4.73 -21.55 9.76
CA GLY A 269 5.07 -21.78 11.16
C GLY A 269 3.90 -22.41 11.91
N THR A 270 3.84 -23.74 11.93
CA THR A 270 3.00 -24.53 12.84
C THR A 270 3.87 -25.08 13.96
N ALA A 271 3.46 -24.96 15.23
CA ALA A 271 3.38 -26.02 16.26
C ALA A 271 2.79 -25.44 17.60
N PRO A 272 2.43 -26.23 18.64
CA PRO A 272 1.03 -26.40 19.04
C PRO A 272 0.70 -26.12 20.53
N GLY A 273 -0.59 -25.90 20.81
CA GLY A 273 -1.34 -26.44 21.97
C GLY A 273 -0.99 -26.00 23.40
N ALA A 274 -1.96 -25.36 24.07
CA ALA A 274 -2.39 -25.75 25.41
C ALA A 274 -3.76 -25.13 25.72
N SER A 275 -4.72 -26.00 26.02
CA SER A 275 -5.98 -25.68 26.69
C SER A 275 -5.71 -25.19 28.11
N ASP A 276 -6.44 -24.19 28.60
CA ASP A 276 -7.05 -24.36 29.92
C ASP A 276 -8.26 -23.44 30.18
N THR A 277 -9.24 -24.08 30.79
CA THR A 277 -10.47 -23.58 31.39
C THR A 277 -10.19 -22.68 32.60
N THR A 278 -11.02 -21.66 32.84
CA THR A 278 -11.59 -21.38 34.18
C THR A 278 -12.71 -20.34 34.11
N ALA A 279 -13.68 -20.52 35.01
CA ALA A 279 -14.95 -19.83 35.10
C ALA A 279 -14.96 -18.75 36.19
N ALA A 280 -16.07 -17.97 36.15
CA ALA A 280 -16.75 -17.29 37.26
C ALA A 280 -16.30 -15.89 37.67
N GLY A 281 -17.31 -15.01 37.84
CA GLY A 281 -17.20 -13.70 38.47
C GLY A 281 -18.41 -12.80 38.19
N GLU A 282 -19.51 -13.04 38.90
CA GLU A 282 -20.67 -12.15 38.98
C GLU A 282 -20.32 -10.80 39.63
N GLY A 283 -21.02 -9.73 39.25
CA GLY A 283 -20.96 -8.43 39.92
C GLY A 283 -22.05 -7.48 39.44
N GLN A 284 -23.10 -7.32 40.25
CA GLN A 284 -24.27 -6.49 40.04
C GLN A 284 -24.00 -4.98 40.19
N GLY A 285 -24.75 -4.17 39.43
CA GLY A 285 -25.51 -3.04 39.99
C GLY A 285 -25.00 -1.62 39.78
N THR A 286 -25.73 -0.81 39.00
CA THR A 286 -26.59 0.30 39.50
C THR A 286 -26.78 1.40 38.43
N ARG A 287 -28.00 1.96 38.41
CA ARG A 287 -28.64 2.84 37.43
C ARG A 287 -28.29 4.34 37.57
N LEU A 288 -28.79 5.09 36.56
CA LEU A 288 -29.27 6.50 36.53
C LEU A 288 -28.30 7.47 35.81
N GLY A 289 -28.71 8.33 34.86
CA GLY A 289 -30.04 8.74 34.45
C GLY A 289 -30.02 9.64 33.19
N GLN A 290 -31.21 9.91 32.67
CA GLN A 290 -31.52 10.75 31.50
C GLN A 290 -31.25 12.24 31.76
N GLY A 291 -30.90 13.00 30.73
CA GLY A 291 -30.85 14.47 30.77
C GLY A 291 -30.76 15.09 29.37
N ALA A 292 -31.72 15.95 29.03
CA ALA A 292 -31.99 16.51 27.72
C ALA A 292 -31.03 17.63 27.24
N ALA A 293 -31.10 17.91 25.93
CA ALA A 293 -30.71 19.17 25.24
C ALA A 293 -31.45 20.40 25.83
N PRO A 294 -31.25 21.69 25.42
CA PRO A 294 -30.66 22.28 24.17
C PRO A 294 -29.90 23.63 24.43
N PRO A 295 -29.87 24.71 23.59
CA PRO A 295 -29.86 24.89 22.13
C PRO A 295 -28.66 25.73 21.59
N SER A 296 -28.62 25.82 20.26
CA SER A 296 -27.76 26.58 19.33
C SER A 296 -27.72 28.12 19.44
N GLN A 297 -26.59 28.73 19.05
CA GLN A 297 -26.50 30.09 18.52
C GLN A 297 -25.59 30.19 17.28
N GLN A 298 -26.03 31.04 16.35
CA GLN A 298 -25.54 31.31 15.00
C GLN A 298 -24.26 32.17 14.99
N GLN A 299 -23.35 31.92 14.04
CA GLN A 299 -22.54 32.96 13.42
C GLN A 299 -22.06 32.52 12.01
N SER A 300 -22.14 33.45 11.07
CA SER A 300 -21.87 33.28 9.63
C SER A 300 -20.37 33.29 9.29
N PRO A 301 -19.95 32.76 8.11
CA PRO A 301 -18.55 32.43 7.83
C PRO A 301 -17.79 33.48 7.01
N GLN A 302 -16.49 33.65 7.27
CA GLN A 302 -15.52 34.25 6.33
C GLN A 302 -14.80 33.15 5.55
N GLN A 303 -14.82 33.30 4.23
CA GLN A 303 -14.33 32.38 3.20
C GLN A 303 -12.80 32.21 3.23
N GLN A 304 -12.35 30.96 3.20
CA GLN A 304 -11.11 30.48 2.58
C GLN A 304 -11.19 28.94 2.55
N GLY A 305 -11.45 28.35 1.38
CA GLY A 305 -11.65 26.90 1.29
C GLY A 305 -11.33 26.37 -0.10
N GLY A 306 -10.51 25.32 -0.16
CA GLY A 306 -10.05 24.69 -1.39
C GLY A 306 -11.20 24.14 -2.23
N THR A 307 -11.04 24.24 -3.55
CA THR A 307 -11.96 23.72 -4.55
C THR A 307 -12.06 22.20 -4.43
N GLN A 308 -13.19 21.71 -3.91
CA GLN A 308 -13.45 20.28 -3.72
C GLN A 308 -13.91 19.64 -5.02
N LEU A 309 -13.36 18.47 -5.35
CA LEU A 309 -14.10 17.47 -6.10
C LEU A 309 -15.25 17.03 -5.20
N GLY A 310 -16.47 17.48 -5.50
CA GLY A 310 -17.51 17.35 -4.49
C GLY A 310 -17.86 15.89 -4.21
N GLN A 311 -18.06 15.66 -2.92
CA GLN A 311 -18.46 14.39 -2.36
C GLN A 311 -19.85 14.04 -2.87
N GLN A 312 -20.05 12.78 -3.24
CA GLN A 312 -21.37 12.22 -3.08
C GLN A 312 -21.70 12.27 -1.59
N GLN A 313 -22.68 13.11 -1.25
CA GLN A 313 -23.62 12.77 -0.18
C GLN A 313 -24.00 11.30 -0.36
N GLN A 314 -23.90 10.54 0.72
CA GLN A 314 -24.50 9.22 0.83
C GLN A 314 -25.87 9.29 0.15
N ALA A 315 -26.00 8.62 -1.00
CA ALA A 315 -27.30 8.20 -1.45
C ALA A 315 -27.93 7.45 -0.27
N PRO A 316 -29.24 7.62 0.00
CA PRO A 316 -29.90 6.85 1.04
C PRO A 316 -29.47 5.40 0.87
N GLY A 317 -28.95 4.81 1.96
CA GLY A 317 -28.49 3.42 1.95
C GLY A 317 -29.54 2.58 1.25
N PRO A 318 -29.15 1.59 0.42
CA PRO A 318 -30.14 0.75 -0.22
C PRO A 318 -30.96 0.14 0.90
N ASP A 319 -32.23 0.54 1.01
CA ASP A 319 -33.23 -0.26 1.71
C ASP A 319 -33.00 -1.68 1.23
N THR A 320 -32.66 -2.54 2.17
CA THR A 320 -32.19 -3.91 1.98
C THR A 320 -33.33 -4.76 1.39
N ALA A 321 -33.69 -4.52 0.15
CA ALA A 321 -34.39 -5.47 -0.70
C ALA A 321 -33.31 -6.34 -1.34
N GLY A 322 -32.70 -7.18 -0.50
CA GLY A 322 -31.73 -8.17 -0.92
C GLY A 322 -32.32 -9.04 -2.02
N THR A 323 -31.65 -9.11 -3.17
CA THR A 323 -31.66 -10.37 -3.91
C THR A 323 -30.77 -11.29 -3.10
N GLN A 324 -31.43 -12.16 -2.33
CA GLN A 324 -30.80 -13.14 -1.47
C GLN A 324 -29.71 -13.90 -2.23
N LEU A 325 -28.54 -14.04 -1.61
CA LEU A 325 -27.69 -15.20 -1.83
C LEU A 325 -28.60 -16.42 -1.58
N GLY A 326 -28.85 -17.18 -2.65
CA GLY A 326 -29.91 -18.18 -2.68
C GLY A 326 -29.81 -19.17 -1.51
N ASN A 327 -30.80 -19.09 -0.62
CA ASN A 327 -31.26 -20.21 0.18
C ASN A 327 -32.79 -20.17 0.11
N GLY A 328 -33.34 -20.86 -0.91
CA GLY A 328 -34.79 -20.92 -1.16
C GLY A 328 -35.18 -22.06 -2.09
N ASP A 329 -34.35 -22.36 -3.10
CA ASP A 329 -34.43 -23.60 -3.89
C ASP A 329 -33.00 -24.14 -3.92
N GLY A 330 -32.76 -25.42 -3.59
CA GLY A 330 -31.42 -26.05 -3.60
C GLY A 330 -30.76 -26.19 -4.98
N ARG A 331 -30.81 -25.15 -5.83
CA ARG A 331 -30.12 -25.04 -7.10
C ARG A 331 -28.78 -24.35 -6.86
N THR A 332 -27.70 -25.09 -6.94
CA THR A 332 -26.34 -24.55 -7.06
C THR A 332 -26.34 -23.47 -8.15
N PRO A 333 -25.83 -22.25 -7.90
CA PRO A 333 -25.78 -21.21 -8.93
C PRO A 333 -25.07 -21.78 -10.16
N SER A 334 -25.76 -21.89 -11.29
CA SER A 334 -25.21 -22.49 -12.52
C SER A 334 -24.06 -21.68 -13.13
N ASN A 335 -23.88 -20.44 -12.67
CA ASN A 335 -22.87 -19.53 -13.17
C ASN A 335 -21.79 -19.33 -12.08
N PRO A 336 -20.54 -19.76 -12.32
CA PRO A 336 -19.45 -19.67 -11.34
C PRO A 336 -19.08 -18.23 -10.97
N LEU A 337 -19.24 -17.27 -11.89
CA LEU A 337 -19.00 -15.86 -11.61
C LEU A 337 -20.11 -15.28 -10.71
N ALA A 338 -21.37 -15.59 -11.01
CA ALA A 338 -22.51 -15.13 -10.21
C ALA A 338 -22.57 -15.77 -8.82
N ALA A 339 -21.94 -16.94 -8.64
CA ALA A 339 -21.78 -17.58 -7.35
C ALA A 339 -20.83 -16.83 -6.40
N ARG A 340 -19.87 -16.07 -6.95
CA ARG A 340 -18.76 -15.44 -6.22
C ARG A 340 -18.77 -13.90 -6.26
N MET A 341 -19.60 -13.33 -7.13
CA MET A 341 -19.74 -11.89 -7.30
C MET A 341 -21.20 -11.51 -7.44
N ASN A 342 -21.63 -10.55 -6.63
CA ASN A 342 -22.90 -9.88 -6.86
C ASN A 342 -22.72 -8.86 -7.99
N ILE A 343 -22.98 -9.28 -9.22
CA ILE A 343 -22.99 -8.42 -10.39
C ILE A 343 -24.23 -7.53 -10.29
N LEU A 344 -24.02 -6.22 -10.12
CA LEU A 344 -25.10 -5.25 -9.97
C LEU A 344 -25.87 -5.12 -11.29
N PRO A 345 -27.16 -5.51 -11.36
CA PRO A 345 -27.86 -5.65 -12.63
C PRO A 345 -28.56 -4.36 -13.11
N ARG A 346 -28.40 -3.21 -12.44
CA ARG A 346 -29.19 -2.01 -12.73
C ARG A 346 -28.35 -0.80 -13.11
N GLY A 347 -28.44 -0.44 -14.39
CA GLY A 347 -27.90 0.79 -14.95
C GLY A 347 -26.47 0.67 -15.48
N ALA A 348 -26.13 1.55 -16.42
CA ALA A 348 -24.76 1.73 -16.86
C ALA A 348 -23.99 2.43 -15.73
N ASP A 349 -23.17 1.68 -15.00
CA ASP A 349 -22.31 2.17 -13.92
C ASP A 349 -20.86 1.72 -14.15
N VAL A 350 -19.92 2.43 -13.57
CA VAL A 350 -18.49 2.09 -13.57
C VAL A 350 -18.18 0.98 -12.55
N MET A 351 -19.04 0.80 -11.56
CA MET A 351 -19.00 -0.31 -10.62
C MET A 351 -19.71 -1.52 -11.23
N ILE A 352 -18.95 -2.59 -11.40
CA ILE A 352 -19.36 -3.81 -12.10
C ILE A 352 -20.04 -4.80 -11.15
N GLY A 353 -19.61 -4.83 -9.89
CA GLY A 353 -20.17 -5.72 -8.90
C GLY A 353 -19.49 -5.58 -7.55
N THR A 354 -19.97 -6.37 -6.60
CA THR A 354 -19.41 -6.47 -5.26
C THR A 354 -18.99 -7.91 -4.97
N VAL A 355 -17.86 -8.05 -4.27
CA VAL A 355 -17.19 -9.34 -4.06
C VAL A 355 -16.79 -9.44 -2.59
N ALA A 356 -17.05 -10.58 -1.96
CA ALA A 356 -16.57 -10.86 -0.62
C ALA A 356 -15.05 -11.05 -0.63
N ALA A 357 -14.37 -10.68 0.46
CA ALA A 357 -12.92 -10.79 0.58
C ALA A 357 -12.40 -12.19 0.17
N SER A 358 -13.08 -13.24 0.64
CA SER A 358 -12.81 -14.66 0.38
C SER A 358 -12.94 -15.08 -1.08
N ASP A 359 -13.71 -14.33 -1.88
CA ASP A 359 -14.03 -14.66 -3.28
C ASP A 359 -13.24 -13.86 -4.32
N THR A 360 -12.51 -12.82 -3.89
CA THR A 360 -11.73 -11.94 -4.79
C THR A 360 -10.77 -12.70 -5.69
N ALA A 361 -10.05 -13.70 -5.15
CA ALA A 361 -9.12 -14.52 -5.91
C ALA A 361 -9.82 -15.36 -6.99
N ALA A 362 -10.96 -15.98 -6.64
CA ALA A 362 -11.75 -16.76 -7.57
C ALA A 362 -12.31 -15.89 -8.71
N VAL A 363 -12.83 -14.70 -8.36
CA VAL A 363 -13.31 -13.73 -9.35
C VAL A 363 -12.17 -13.27 -10.27
N ASN A 364 -10.99 -12.96 -9.74
CA ASN A 364 -9.82 -12.62 -10.55
C ASN A 364 -9.43 -13.74 -11.52
N ALA A 365 -9.43 -15.00 -11.06
CA ALA A 365 -9.10 -16.15 -11.91
C ALA A 365 -10.13 -16.34 -13.04
N LEU A 366 -11.40 -16.04 -12.79
CA LEU A 366 -12.44 -16.03 -13.82
C LEU A 366 -12.23 -14.86 -14.81
N MET A 367 -12.10 -13.63 -14.30
CA MET A 367 -12.00 -12.43 -15.13
C MET A 367 -10.69 -12.32 -15.94
N SER A 368 -9.63 -13.04 -15.55
CA SER A 368 -8.32 -13.01 -16.22
C SER A 368 -8.19 -13.97 -17.42
N ARG A 369 -9.21 -14.82 -17.66
CA ARG A 369 -9.19 -15.76 -18.78
C ARG A 369 -9.10 -15.06 -20.14
N PRO A 370 -8.38 -15.62 -21.13
CA PRO A 370 -8.22 -14.99 -22.44
C PRO A 370 -9.56 -14.65 -23.12
N GLU A 371 -10.53 -15.56 -23.07
CA GLU A 371 -11.84 -15.37 -23.69
C GLU A 371 -12.63 -14.25 -23.00
N VAL A 372 -12.54 -14.16 -21.66
CA VAL A 372 -13.22 -13.12 -20.88
C VAL A 372 -12.54 -11.77 -21.06
N ARG A 373 -11.21 -11.75 -21.14
CA ARG A 373 -10.45 -10.52 -21.42
C ARG A 373 -10.79 -9.93 -22.77
N GLN A 374 -11.04 -10.75 -23.79
CA GLN A 374 -11.47 -10.29 -25.11
C GLN A 374 -12.89 -9.70 -25.11
N MET A 375 -13.72 -10.03 -24.11
CA MET A 375 -15.06 -9.45 -23.96
C MET A 375 -15.05 -8.09 -23.25
N LEU A 376 -13.97 -7.78 -22.51
CA LEU A 376 -13.79 -6.46 -21.90
C LEU A 376 -13.34 -5.45 -22.97
N PRO A 377 -13.71 -4.16 -22.83
CA PRO A 377 -13.19 -3.13 -23.73
C PRO A 377 -11.66 -3.04 -23.66
N ASP A 378 -10.99 -2.94 -24.81
CA ASP A 378 -9.52 -2.94 -24.94
C ASP A 378 -8.80 -1.92 -24.04
N ASN A 379 -9.47 -0.82 -23.71
CA ASN A 379 -8.92 0.27 -22.93
C ASN A 379 -9.35 0.26 -21.46
N VAL A 380 -9.92 -0.85 -20.97
CA VAL A 380 -10.43 -0.99 -19.59
C VAL A 380 -9.70 -2.11 -18.86
N THR A 381 -9.42 -1.86 -17.58
CA THR A 381 -8.96 -2.87 -16.64
C THR A 381 -9.85 -2.84 -15.39
N LEU A 382 -9.89 -3.95 -14.67
CA LEU A 382 -10.71 -4.11 -13.48
C LEU A 382 -9.86 -3.95 -12.23
N MET A 383 -10.34 -3.16 -11.28
CA MET A 383 -9.65 -2.90 -10.01
C MET A 383 -10.63 -2.94 -8.86
N TYR A 384 -10.19 -3.48 -7.72
CA TYR A 384 -10.98 -3.47 -6.49
C TYR A 384 -10.87 -2.11 -5.78
N SER A 385 -11.87 -1.78 -4.97
CA SER A 385 -11.74 -0.71 -3.98
C SER A 385 -10.66 -1.07 -2.95
N ALA A 386 -9.88 -0.09 -2.49
CA ALA A 386 -8.85 -0.32 -1.47
C ALA A 386 -9.48 -0.70 -0.13
N SER A 387 -10.51 0.05 0.27
CA SER A 387 -11.24 -0.18 1.52
C SER A 387 -12.57 -0.91 1.24
N PRO A 388 -13.03 -1.76 2.16
CA PRO A 388 -14.34 -2.40 2.03
C PRO A 388 -15.46 -1.38 2.22
N PHE A 389 -16.57 -1.55 1.51
CA PHE A 389 -17.73 -0.65 1.66
C PHE A 389 -18.74 -1.12 2.71
N GLY A 390 -18.52 -2.30 3.29
CA GLY A 390 -19.40 -2.93 4.26
C GLY A 390 -19.00 -4.37 4.52
N GLN A 391 -19.86 -5.08 5.26
CA GLN A 391 -19.71 -6.50 5.54
C GLN A 391 -20.97 -7.24 5.09
N ASN A 392 -20.83 -8.50 4.66
CA ASN A 392 -21.97 -9.38 4.42
C ASN A 392 -22.55 -9.89 5.76
N PRO A 393 -23.71 -10.58 5.77
CA PRO A 393 -24.30 -11.12 7.00
C PRO A 393 -23.39 -12.07 7.80
N GLN A 394 -22.37 -12.63 7.18
CA GLN A 394 -21.36 -13.51 7.78
C GLN A 394 -20.18 -12.72 8.38
N GLY A 395 -20.19 -11.39 8.31
CA GLY A 395 -19.12 -10.52 8.80
C GLY A 395 -17.93 -10.39 7.85
N GLU A 396 -18.01 -10.93 6.63
CA GLU A 396 -16.93 -10.80 5.66
C GLU A 396 -16.95 -9.44 4.99
N LYS A 397 -15.76 -8.81 4.89
CA LYS A 397 -15.56 -7.54 4.20
C LYS A 397 -15.94 -7.65 2.72
N MET A 398 -16.70 -6.66 2.24
CA MET A 398 -17.17 -6.58 0.86
C MET A 398 -16.45 -5.47 0.10
N TYR A 399 -15.95 -5.79 -1.09
CA TYR A 399 -15.20 -4.89 -1.96
C TYR A 399 -15.97 -4.58 -3.24
N ARG A 400 -15.76 -3.38 -3.80
CA ARG A 400 -16.32 -3.00 -5.11
C ARG A 400 -15.34 -3.39 -6.20
N LEU A 401 -15.83 -3.97 -7.29
CA LEU A 401 -15.05 -4.16 -8.51
C LEU A 401 -15.41 -3.05 -9.51
N LEU A 402 -14.43 -2.24 -9.88
CA LEU A 402 -14.61 -1.07 -10.75
C LEU A 402 -13.88 -1.24 -12.08
N GLY A 403 -14.51 -0.77 -13.16
CA GLY A 403 -13.88 -0.65 -14.47
C GLY A 403 -13.19 0.70 -14.63
N VAL A 404 -11.87 0.71 -14.73
CA VAL A 404 -11.05 1.92 -14.93
C VAL A 404 -10.30 1.83 -16.25
N ARG A 405 -9.89 2.95 -16.82
CA ARG A 405 -9.05 2.92 -18.02
C ARG A 405 -7.73 2.24 -17.74
N ALA A 406 -7.27 1.43 -18.70
CA ALA A 406 -6.01 0.69 -18.63
C ALA A 406 -4.77 1.61 -18.63
N ALA A 407 -4.85 2.77 -19.29
CA ALA A 407 -3.82 3.80 -19.24
C ALA A 407 -4.08 4.78 -18.08
N ALA A 408 -3.04 5.09 -17.32
CA ALA A 408 -3.07 6.21 -16.37
C ALA A 408 -2.96 7.54 -17.12
N GLU A 409 -3.77 8.52 -16.72
CA GLU A 409 -3.70 9.87 -17.26
C GLU A 409 -2.57 10.66 -16.61
N MET A 410 -2.32 10.41 -15.32
CA MET A 410 -1.23 11.00 -14.53
C MET A 410 -0.74 10.00 -13.47
N THR A 411 0.50 10.15 -13.03
CA THR A 411 1.12 9.32 -11.99
C THR A 411 1.52 10.16 -10.77
N GLY A 412 1.88 9.51 -9.67
CA GLY A 412 2.28 10.14 -8.42
C GLY A 412 3.55 10.99 -8.48
N GLU A 413 4.32 10.96 -9.57
CA GLU A 413 5.51 11.79 -9.74
C GLU A 413 5.21 13.29 -9.71
N VAL A 414 3.95 13.67 -9.98
CA VAL A 414 3.52 15.07 -9.95
C VAL A 414 3.13 15.57 -8.56
N VAL A 415 3.15 14.70 -7.55
CA VAL A 415 2.78 15.06 -6.18
C VAL A 415 3.96 15.76 -5.51
N ASP A 416 3.71 16.99 -5.04
CA ASP A 416 4.68 17.79 -4.29
C ASP A 416 4.51 17.55 -2.78
N GLU A 417 3.26 17.55 -2.30
CA GLU A 417 2.93 17.36 -0.89
C GLU A 417 1.57 16.67 -0.71
N ALA A 418 1.47 15.79 0.28
CA ALA A 418 0.24 15.23 0.80
C ALA A 418 0.09 15.52 2.30
N SER A 419 -1.13 15.81 2.75
CA SER A 419 -1.43 16.06 4.16
C SER A 419 -2.80 15.53 4.56
N VAL A 420 -2.95 15.14 5.83
CA VAL A 420 -4.24 14.74 6.39
C VAL A 420 -5.05 16.00 6.67
N THR A 421 -6.30 15.97 6.23
CA THR A 421 -7.31 17.00 6.43
C THR A 421 -8.60 16.34 6.88
N PHE A 422 -9.54 17.12 7.40
CA PHE A 422 -10.84 16.62 7.80
C PHE A 422 -11.93 17.37 7.04
N ASP A 423 -12.98 16.64 6.70
CA ASP A 423 -14.20 17.26 6.22
C ASP A 423 -14.83 18.11 7.33
N GLN A 424 -15.18 19.36 7.02
CA GLN A 424 -15.70 20.29 8.01
C GLN A 424 -17.10 19.93 8.51
N TYR A 425 -17.86 19.15 7.75
CA TYR A 425 -19.26 18.81 8.06
C TYR A 425 -19.38 17.43 8.69
N THR A 426 -18.66 16.46 8.15
CA THR A 426 -18.74 15.04 8.55
C THR A 426 -17.64 14.63 9.51
N ASN A 427 -16.60 15.46 9.67
CA ASN A 427 -15.37 15.14 10.40
C ASN A 427 -14.67 13.87 9.87
N GLU A 428 -14.97 13.48 8.63
CA GLU A 428 -14.33 12.35 7.96
C GLU A 428 -12.89 12.71 7.55
N PRO A 429 -11.93 11.79 7.72
CA PRO A 429 -10.55 12.00 7.31
C PRO A 429 -10.43 12.03 5.77
N LYS A 430 -9.61 12.94 5.27
CA LYS A 430 -9.26 13.10 3.85
C LYS A 430 -7.76 13.29 3.70
N VAL A 431 -7.21 12.84 2.57
CA VAL A 431 -5.83 13.19 2.20
C VAL A 431 -5.87 14.28 1.14
N SER A 432 -5.42 15.48 1.48
CA SER A 432 -5.21 16.56 0.53
C SER A 432 -3.88 16.35 -0.19
N ILE A 433 -3.90 16.42 -1.52
CA ILE A 433 -2.73 16.28 -2.40
C ILE A 433 -2.53 17.61 -3.12
N THR A 434 -1.33 18.15 -3.04
CA THR A 434 -0.86 19.31 -3.79
C THR A 434 0.11 18.83 -4.85
N MET A 435 -0.16 19.17 -6.11
CA MET A 435 0.70 18.85 -7.24
C MET A 435 1.73 19.95 -7.50
N ASP A 436 2.83 19.58 -8.17
CA ASP A 436 3.79 20.54 -8.70
C ASP A 436 3.21 21.39 -9.84
N SER A 437 3.99 22.36 -10.33
CA SER A 437 3.56 23.26 -11.41
C SER A 437 3.23 22.55 -12.73
N LYS A 438 3.85 21.41 -13.03
CA LYS A 438 3.60 20.64 -14.26
C LYS A 438 2.30 19.84 -14.11
N GLY A 439 2.17 19.12 -13.01
CA GLY A 439 0.99 18.37 -12.61
C GLY A 439 -0.25 19.23 -12.52
N ALA A 440 -0.18 20.40 -11.89
CA ALA A 440 -1.31 21.33 -11.81
C ALA A 440 -1.87 21.71 -13.19
N ARG A 441 -0.99 21.91 -14.19
CA ARG A 441 -1.40 22.22 -15.57
C ARG A 441 -2.01 21.02 -16.27
N GLU A 442 -1.44 19.83 -16.11
CA GLU A 442 -1.97 18.58 -16.66
C GLU A 442 -3.34 18.27 -16.06
N TRP A 443 -3.46 18.33 -14.74
CA TRP A 443 -4.70 18.14 -13.99
C TRP A 443 -5.77 19.16 -14.38
N SER A 444 -5.39 20.43 -14.56
CA SER A 444 -6.32 21.47 -15.03
C SER A 444 -6.90 21.15 -16.42
N ARG A 445 -6.10 20.62 -17.34
CA ARG A 445 -6.59 20.21 -18.67
C ARG A 445 -7.47 18.96 -18.59
N LEU A 446 -7.06 17.97 -17.79
CA LEU A 446 -7.79 16.73 -17.58
C LEU A 446 -9.18 17.00 -17.01
N THR A 447 -9.26 17.79 -15.93
CA THR A 447 -10.54 18.13 -15.29
C THR A 447 -11.43 18.97 -16.18
N ALA A 448 -10.87 19.94 -16.91
CA ALA A 448 -11.64 20.76 -17.87
C ALA A 448 -12.32 19.91 -18.96
N ALA A 449 -11.65 18.87 -19.45
CA ALA A 449 -12.16 18.01 -20.52
C ALA A 449 -13.14 16.93 -20.02
N ASN A 450 -13.27 16.74 -18.71
CA ASN A 450 -13.97 15.60 -18.11
C ASN A 450 -14.95 16.01 -17.00
N ILE A 451 -15.51 17.21 -17.08
CA ILE A 451 -16.58 17.65 -16.17
C ILE A 451 -17.74 16.64 -16.19
N ASN A 452 -18.31 16.37 -15.02
CA ASN A 452 -19.33 15.36 -14.72
C ASN A 452 -18.90 13.90 -14.94
N LYS A 453 -17.60 13.63 -15.16
CA LYS A 453 -17.08 12.26 -15.20
C LYS A 453 -16.31 11.94 -13.93
N GLN A 454 -16.19 10.66 -13.63
CA GLN A 454 -15.40 10.18 -12.49
C GLN A 454 -13.93 9.99 -12.87
N VAL A 455 -13.06 10.24 -11.89
CA VAL A 455 -11.63 9.95 -11.96
C VAL A 455 -11.27 9.04 -10.80
N ALA A 456 -10.77 7.84 -11.10
CA ALA A 456 -10.19 6.95 -10.10
C ALA A 456 -8.83 7.47 -9.67
N ILE A 457 -8.65 7.58 -8.37
CA ILE A 457 -7.37 7.70 -7.69
C ILE A 457 -7.01 6.30 -7.22
N VAL A 458 -5.97 5.75 -7.83
CA VAL A 458 -5.52 4.37 -7.64
C VAL A 458 -4.20 4.38 -6.90
N LEU A 459 -4.09 3.55 -5.86
CA LEU A 459 -2.86 3.30 -5.12
C LEU A 459 -2.58 1.80 -5.17
N ASP A 460 -1.40 1.41 -5.66
CA ASP A 460 -0.96 0.01 -5.70
C ASP A 460 -1.97 -0.95 -6.38
N ARG A 461 -2.61 -0.48 -7.46
CA ARG A 461 -3.66 -1.17 -8.24
C ARG A 461 -5.01 -1.34 -7.55
N ALA A 462 -5.24 -0.66 -6.43
CA ALA A 462 -6.54 -0.56 -5.78
C ALA A 462 -7.10 0.86 -5.91
N VAL A 463 -8.40 0.97 -6.18
CA VAL A 463 -9.11 2.26 -6.27
C VAL A 463 -9.36 2.76 -4.85
N VAL A 464 -8.65 3.80 -4.43
CA VAL A 464 -8.85 4.41 -3.11
C VAL A 464 -10.05 5.34 -3.12
N SER A 465 -10.20 6.11 -4.20
CA SER A 465 -11.30 7.05 -4.36
C SER A 465 -11.66 7.22 -5.83
N ASN A 466 -12.93 7.48 -6.14
CA ASN A 466 -13.41 7.70 -7.51
C ASN A 466 -14.38 8.89 -7.61
N PRO A 467 -13.97 10.11 -7.20
CA PRO A 467 -14.84 11.27 -7.17
C PRO A 467 -15.30 11.73 -8.56
N VAL A 468 -16.42 12.44 -8.59
CA VAL A 468 -16.92 13.12 -9.80
C VAL A 468 -16.23 14.47 -9.96
N ILE A 469 -15.72 14.76 -11.15
CA ILE A 469 -15.16 16.06 -11.51
C ILE A 469 -16.31 17.04 -11.68
N GLN A 470 -16.48 17.97 -10.74
CA GLN A 470 -17.59 18.94 -10.78
C GLN A 470 -17.24 20.18 -11.59
N GLU A 471 -15.98 20.58 -11.55
CA GLU A 471 -15.47 21.74 -12.26
C GLU A 471 -13.99 21.56 -12.62
N ARG A 472 -13.48 22.51 -13.41
CA ARG A 472 -12.06 22.57 -13.74
C ARG A 472 -11.24 22.93 -12.50
N ILE A 473 -10.15 22.22 -12.26
CA ILE A 473 -9.25 22.45 -11.11
C ILE A 473 -7.93 23.04 -11.59
N PRO A 474 -7.75 24.38 -11.60
CA PRO A 474 -6.52 25.02 -12.07
C PRO A 474 -5.35 24.93 -11.07
N GLY A 475 -5.63 24.80 -9.78
CA GLY A 475 -4.61 24.91 -8.72
C GLY A 475 -3.87 23.61 -8.37
N GLY A 476 -4.14 22.50 -9.07
CA GLY A 476 -3.46 21.22 -8.80
C GLY A 476 -3.67 20.63 -7.41
N ARG A 477 -4.67 21.12 -6.65
CA ARG A 477 -5.04 20.57 -5.35
C ARG A 477 -6.23 19.64 -5.50
N THR A 478 -6.10 18.41 -5.01
CA THR A 478 -7.15 17.38 -5.02
C THR A 478 -7.21 16.69 -3.67
N SER A 479 -8.25 15.89 -3.41
CA SER A 479 -8.38 15.14 -2.17
C SER A 479 -8.79 13.69 -2.41
N ILE A 480 -8.22 12.78 -1.62
CA ILE A 480 -8.69 11.41 -1.47
C ILE A 480 -9.67 11.38 -0.29
N SER A 481 -10.87 10.86 -0.53
CA SER A 481 -11.93 10.66 0.47
C SER A 481 -12.41 9.20 0.47
N GLY A 482 -13.25 8.84 1.45
CA GLY A 482 -13.76 7.48 1.62
C GLY A 482 -12.84 6.57 2.43
N LEU A 483 -11.99 7.18 3.27
CA LEU A 483 -11.06 6.49 4.16
C LEU A 483 -11.80 6.00 5.41
N GLU A 484 -11.44 4.82 5.90
CA GLU A 484 -12.02 4.15 7.05
C GLU A 484 -11.79 4.95 8.34
N ASN A 485 -10.58 5.50 8.50
CA ASN A 485 -10.20 6.22 9.69
C ASN A 485 -9.00 7.15 9.46
N ARG A 486 -8.69 7.96 10.46
CA ARG A 486 -7.53 8.87 10.44
C ARG A 486 -6.23 8.10 10.21
N GLN A 487 -6.13 6.87 10.70
CA GLN A 487 -4.90 6.12 10.63
C GLN A 487 -4.54 5.75 9.18
N GLU A 488 -5.52 5.28 8.41
CA GLU A 488 -5.38 5.02 6.98
C GLU A 488 -4.95 6.30 6.21
N ALA A 489 -5.51 7.46 6.57
CA ALA A 489 -5.13 8.73 5.96
C ALA A 489 -3.66 9.09 6.23
N GLU A 490 -3.18 8.87 7.46
CA GLU A 490 -1.77 9.08 7.82
C GLU A 490 -0.83 8.12 7.09
N ASP A 491 -1.24 6.86 6.90
CA ASP A 491 -0.47 5.86 6.16
C ASP A 491 -0.34 6.24 4.68
N ILE A 492 -1.43 6.65 4.05
CA ILE A 492 -1.44 7.16 2.68
C ILE A 492 -0.52 8.39 2.56
N VAL A 493 -0.63 9.36 3.46
CA VAL A 493 0.24 10.56 3.45
C VAL A 493 1.72 10.18 3.59
N THR A 494 2.02 9.19 4.43
CA THR A 494 3.39 8.71 4.64
C THR A 494 3.96 8.13 3.35
N VAL A 495 3.19 7.28 2.66
CA VAL A 495 3.68 6.66 1.43
C VAL A 495 3.74 7.65 0.25
N LEU A 496 2.82 8.61 0.17
CA LEU A 496 2.79 9.60 -0.91
C LEU A 496 3.95 10.61 -0.80
N ASN A 497 4.22 11.15 0.40
CA ASN A 497 5.34 12.07 0.61
C ASN A 497 6.70 11.38 0.50
N ALA A 498 6.78 10.12 0.88
CA ALA A 498 7.97 9.31 0.66
C ALA A 498 8.16 8.91 -0.80
N GLY A 499 7.12 8.98 -1.64
CA GLY A 499 7.17 8.61 -3.05
C GLY A 499 7.09 7.11 -3.32
N ALA A 500 6.96 6.79 -4.61
CA ALA A 500 6.80 5.43 -5.08
C ALA A 500 8.12 4.64 -5.06
N LEU A 501 8.05 3.38 -4.66
CA LEU A 501 9.16 2.45 -4.83
C LEU A 501 9.37 2.18 -6.33
N PRO A 502 10.62 2.16 -6.81
CA PRO A 502 10.93 1.88 -8.21
C PRO A 502 10.66 0.42 -8.61
N ALA A 503 10.54 -0.46 -7.62
CA ALA A 503 10.23 -1.87 -7.78
C ALA A 503 9.57 -2.37 -6.48
N PRO A 504 8.68 -3.37 -6.55
CA PRO A 504 8.10 -3.97 -5.35
C PRO A 504 9.17 -4.58 -4.43
N VAL A 505 8.88 -4.59 -3.14
CA VAL A 505 9.74 -5.20 -2.11
C VAL A 505 8.97 -6.27 -1.36
N GLU A 506 9.65 -7.34 -1.03
CA GLU A 506 9.10 -8.42 -0.20
C GLU A 506 9.89 -8.51 1.11
N ILE A 507 9.22 -8.93 2.19
CA ILE A 507 9.88 -9.18 3.46
C ILE A 507 10.34 -10.62 3.46
N VAL A 508 11.66 -10.84 3.50
CA VAL A 508 12.26 -12.19 3.52
C VAL A 508 12.62 -12.68 4.92
N SER A 509 12.77 -11.75 5.87
CA SER A 509 12.98 -12.05 7.28
C SER A 509 12.48 -10.89 8.12
N GLU A 510 11.84 -11.21 9.24
CA GLU A 510 11.42 -10.24 10.25
C GLU A 510 11.76 -10.79 11.63
N ARG A 511 12.30 -9.94 12.50
CA ARG A 511 12.57 -10.26 13.89
C ARG A 511 12.20 -9.07 14.77
N THR A 512 11.32 -9.32 15.73
CA THR A 512 11.03 -8.37 16.81
C THR A 512 11.90 -8.71 18.00
N VAL A 513 12.64 -7.73 18.51
CA VAL A 513 13.50 -7.87 19.68
C VAL A 513 12.84 -7.08 20.81
N GLY A 514 12.55 -7.75 21.93
CA GLY A 514 12.06 -7.08 23.12
C GLY A 514 13.17 -6.24 23.79
N PRO A 515 12.82 -5.19 24.55
CA PRO A 515 13.81 -4.48 25.36
C PRO A 515 14.46 -5.47 26.34
N SER A 516 15.80 -5.56 26.32
CA SER A 516 16.56 -6.46 27.19
C SER A 516 16.63 -5.97 28.65
N LEU A 517 16.33 -4.69 28.88
CA LEU A 517 16.14 -4.10 30.20
C LEU A 517 14.64 -4.10 30.49
N GLY A 518 14.22 -5.08 31.30
CA GLY A 518 12.83 -5.29 31.71
C GLY A 518 12.25 -4.18 32.57
#